data_AF-A0A661F7R1-F1
#
_entry.id   AF-A0A661F7R1-F1
#
_cell.length_a   1.000
_cell.length_b   1.000
_cell.length_c   1.000
_cell.angle_alpha   90.00
_cell.angle_beta   90.00
_cell.angle_gamma   90.00
#
_symmetry.space_group_name_H-M   'P 1'
#
loop_
_entity.id
_entity.type
_entity.pdbx_description
1 polymer ?
#
loop_
_entity_poly.entity_id
_entity_poly.type
_entity_poly.pdbx_seq_one_letter_code
_entity_poly.pdbx_strand_id
1 'polypeptide(L)' 'DRIEHEVDLIIDAGDIAYAPTTIISFVDNGEAEIVRQGIGIADELI' A
#
# COMPACT_ATOMS: atom_id res chain seq x y z
N ASP A 1 15.69 -12.28 11.50
CA ASP A 1 16.35 -13.23 10.61
C ASP A 1 16.36 -12.76 9.15
N ARG A 2 15.28 -12.93 8.35
CA ARG A 2 15.36 -12.77 6.87
C ARG A 2 15.85 -11.42 6.32
N ILE A 3 15.66 -10.30 7.03
CA ILE A 3 16.04 -8.95 6.55
C ILE A 3 16.93 -8.19 7.53
N GLU A 4 17.38 -8.82 8.62
CA GLU A 4 18.08 -8.12 9.71
C GLU A 4 19.44 -7.54 9.30
N HIS A 5 20.05 -8.07 8.24
CA HIS A 5 21.30 -7.59 7.65
C HIS A 5 21.07 -6.71 6.41
N GLU A 6 19.81 -6.52 6.01
CA GLU A 6 19.42 -5.76 4.79
C GLU A 6 18.86 -4.37 5.13
N VAL A 7 18.52 -4.12 6.39
CA VAL A 7 17.95 -2.85 6.87
C VAL A 7 18.71 -2.34 8.08
N ASP A 8 18.72 -1.02 8.27
CA ASP A 8 19.43 -0.38 9.39
C ASP A 8 18.68 -0.54 10.73
N LEU A 9 17.35 -0.70 10.68
CA LEU A 9 16.50 -0.72 11.86
C LEU A 9 15.23 -1.54 11.62
N ILE A 10 14.83 -2.29 12.64
CA ILE A 10 13.53 -2.97 12.71
C ILE A 10 12.76 -2.38 13.89
N ILE A 11 11.51 -1.98 13.64
CA ILE A 11 10.58 -1.53 14.68
C ILE A 11 9.65 -2.70 15.00
N ASP A 12 9.70 -3.17 16.24
CA ASP A 12 8.73 -4.14 16.77
C ASP A 12 7.52 -3.38 17.32
N ALA A 13 6.38 -3.56 16.66
CA ALA A 13 5.09 -2.97 17.02
C ALA A 13 4.05 -4.04 17.39
N GLY A 14 4.48 -5.29 17.61
CA GLY A 14 3.60 -6.45 17.79
C GLY A 14 2.95 -6.95 16.49
N ASP A 15 1.93 -7.79 16.64
CA ASP A 15 1.23 -8.41 15.52
C ASP A 15 0.30 -7.42 14.81
N ILE A 16 0.67 -7.03 13.59
CA ILE A 16 -0.14 -6.16 12.74
C ILE A 16 -0.69 -6.98 11.58
N ALA A 17 -2.01 -7.02 11.45
CA ALA A 17 -2.66 -7.67 10.32
C ALA A 17 -2.27 -6.96 9.02
N TYR A 18 -1.71 -7.72 8.08
CA TYR A 18 -1.36 -7.19 6.77
C TYR A 18 -2.59 -7.19 5.84
N ALA A 19 -2.85 -6.03 5.24
CA ALA A 19 -3.70 -5.91 4.07
C ALA A 19 -3.04 -4.92 3.09
N PRO A 20 -3.06 -5.20 1.77
CA PRO A 20 -2.49 -4.28 0.80
C PRO A 20 -3.25 -2.96 0.82
N THR A 21 -2.53 -1.86 0.60
CA THR A 21 -3.15 -0.55 0.40
C THR A 21 -3.80 -0.45 -0.97
N THR A 22 -4.80 0.42 -1.07
CA THR A 22 -5.34 0.85 -2.35
C THR A 22 -4.38 1.81 -3.03
N ILE A 23 -4.11 1.60 -4.30
CA ILE A 23 -3.25 2.45 -5.12
C ILE A 23 -4.12 3.08 -6.21
N ILE A 24 -4.14 4.41 -6.22
CA ILE A 24 -4.79 5.23 -7.25
C ILE A 24 -3.68 5.94 -8.02
N SER A 25 -3.62 5.71 -9.33
CA SER A 25 -2.71 6.41 -10.23
C SER A 25 -3.41 7.63 -10.81
N PHE A 26 -2.72 8.75 -10.82
CA PHE A 26 -3.13 9.94 -11.58
C PHE A 26 -2.26 9.99 -12.83
N VAL A 27 -2.85 9.66 -13.97
CA VAL A 27 -2.16 9.68 -15.27
C VAL A 27 -2.05 11.12 -15.79
N ASP A 28 -1.10 11.36 -16.71
CA ASP A 28 -0.78 12.71 -17.20
C ASP A 28 -1.95 13.43 -17.89
N ASN A 29 -2.99 12.70 -18.30
CA ASN A 29 -4.24 13.26 -18.85
C ASN A 29 -5.19 13.81 -17.76
N GLY A 30 -4.83 13.69 -16.48
CA GLY A 30 -5.63 14.14 -15.34
C GLY A 30 -6.68 13.13 -14.86
N GLU A 31 -6.74 11.94 -15.46
CA GLU A 31 -7.64 10.87 -15.03
C GLU A 31 -7.05 10.08 -13.86
N ALA A 32 -7.92 9.60 -12.99
CA ALA A 32 -7.55 8.76 -11.86
C ALA A 32 -7.97 7.31 -12.13
N GLU A 33 -7.07 6.37 -11.91
CA GLU A 33 -7.28 4.94 -12.15
C GLU A 33 -6.93 4.12 -10.91
N ILE A 34 -7.79 3.17 -10.54
CA ILE A 34 -7.49 2.18 -9.49
C ILE A 34 -6.52 1.13 -10.06
N VAL A 35 -5.23 1.24 -9.71
CA VAL A 35 -4.21 0.25 -10.09
C VAL A 35 -4.27 -0.98 -9.20
N ARG A 36 -4.72 -0.81 -7.94
CA ARG A 36 -4.97 -1.90 -7.00
C ARG A 36 -6.02 -1.50 -5.99
N GLN A 37 -7.10 -2.27 -5.89
CA GLN A 37 -8.04 -2.16 -4.77
C GLN A 37 -7.49 -2.95 -3.57
N GLY A 38 -7.31 -2.25 -2.44
CA GLY A 38 -6.82 -2.79 -1.17
C GLY A 38 -7.78 -2.48 -0.02
N ILE A 39 -7.25 -2.36 1.21
CA ILE A 39 -8.04 -2.16 2.43
C ILE A 39 -8.89 -0.87 2.42
N GLY A 40 -8.42 0.19 1.73
CA GLY A 40 -9.17 1.43 1.58
C GLY A 40 -10.12 1.36 0.39
N ILE A 41 -11.41 1.21 0.61
CA ILE A 41 -12.39 1.12 -0.48
C ILE A 41 -12.52 2.49 -1.18
N ALA A 42 -12.35 2.52 -2.51
CA ALA A 42 -12.38 3.72 -3.34
C ALA A 42 -13.54 3.66 -4.35
N ASP A 43 -14.74 3.34 -3.88
CA ASP A 43 -15.93 3.12 -4.72
C ASP A 43 -16.34 4.36 -5.52
N GLU A 44 -15.99 5.57 -5.04
CA GLU A 44 -16.30 6.84 -5.73
C GLU A 44 -15.47 7.06 -7.01
N LEU A 45 -14.49 6.20 -7.30
CA LEU A 45 -13.68 6.26 -8.53
C LEU A 45 -14.18 5.31 -9.65
N ILE A 46 -15.20 4.49 -9.38
CA ILE A 46 -15.76 3.47 -10.31
C ILE A 46 -16.96 4.03 -11.07
#